data_AF-A0A7C6TNE1-F1
#
_entry.id   AF-A0A7C6TNE1-F1
#
_cell.length_a   1.000
_cell.length_b   1.000
_cell.length_c   1.000
_cell.angle_alpha   90.00
_cell.angle_beta   90.00
_cell.angle_gamma   90.00
#
_symmetry.space_group_name_H-M   'P 1'
#
loop_
_entity.id
_entity.type
_entity.pdbx_description
1 polymer ?
#
loop_
_entity_poly.entity_id
_entity_poly.type
_entity_poly.pdbx_seq_one_letter_code
_entity_poly.pdbx_strand_id
1 'polypeptide(L)' 'MKVKRNVILGYMRDRGYSNEEFKNVLGLDDFHFNNMIAGKRLTYDTEIALLKYFTPTIAEFLIDFDEKDFSVLKRLARI' A
#
# COMPACT_ATOMS: atom_id res chain seq x y z
N MET A 1 -3.45 -8.96 -0.58
CA MET A 1 -2.10 -8.37 -0.43
C MET A 1 -1.69 -8.31 1.05
N LYS A 2 -0.42 -8.61 1.37
CA LYS A 2 0.21 -8.22 2.64
C LYS A 2 1.28 -7.19 2.32
N VAL A 3 1.17 -6.01 2.93
CA VAL A 3 2.19 -4.99 2.77
C VAL A 3 3.27 -5.15 3.82
N LYS A 4 4.54 -5.04 3.40
CA LYS A 4 5.66 -5.01 4.32
C LYS A 4 5.58 -3.72 5.13
N ARG A 5 5.09 -3.82 6.37
CA ARG A 5 4.99 -2.73 7.35
C ARG A 5 6.25 -1.86 7.38
N ASN A 6 7.43 -2.50 7.34
CA ASN A 6 8.72 -1.80 7.39
C ASN A 6 8.97 -0.91 6.16
N VAL A 7 8.42 -1.24 4.99
CA VAL A 7 8.54 -0.43 3.77
C VAL A 7 7.66 0.80 3.87
N ILE A 8 6.40 0.66 4.32
CA ILE A 8 5.52 1.81 4.56
C ILE A 8 6.12 2.74 5.62
N LEU A 9 6.51 2.20 6.78
CA LEU A 9 7.07 3.01 7.86
C LEU A 9 8.40 3.67 7.46
N GLY A 10 9.23 2.97 6.68
CA GLY A 10 10.44 3.53 6.09
C GLY A 10 10.14 4.71 5.17
N TYR A 11 9.20 4.52 4.23
CA TYR A 11 8.78 5.58 3.31
C TYR A 11 8.19 6.80 4.04
N MET A 12 7.33 6.58 5.02
CA MET A 12 6.76 7.67 5.84
C MET A 12 7.86 8.47 6.52
N ARG A 13 8.83 7.78 7.14
CA ARG A 13 9.97 8.42 7.80
C ARG A 13 10.83 9.19 6.80
N ASP A 14 11.15 8.60 5.66
CA ASP A 14 12.03 9.21 4.66
C ASP A 14 11.39 10.46 4.01
N ARG A 15 10.06 10.48 3.92
CA ARG A 15 9.28 11.63 3.43
C ARG A 15 8.85 12.60 4.53
N GLY A 16 9.13 12.30 5.80
CA GLY A 16 8.73 13.12 6.95
C GLY A 16 7.22 13.17 7.19
N TYR A 17 6.46 12.17 6.73
CA TYR A 17 5.02 12.11 6.94
C TYR A 17 4.68 11.72 8.38
N SER A 18 3.79 12.49 9.01
CA SER A 18 3.03 12.02 10.15
C SER A 18 1.98 10.97 9.74
N ASN A 19 1.46 10.23 10.72
CA ASN A 19 0.39 9.26 10.48
C ASN A 19 -0.86 9.91 9.87
N GLU A 20 -1.24 11.10 10.36
CA GLU A 20 -2.41 11.82 9.87
C GLU A 20 -2.22 12.32 8.44
N GLU A 21 -1.05 12.89 8.12
CA GLU A 21 -0.75 13.33 6.75
C GLU A 21 -0.77 12.16 5.78
N PHE A 22 -0.14 11.05 6.13
CA PHE A 22 -0.09 9.88 5.26
C PHE A 22 -1.47 9.23 5.07
N LYS A 23 -2.28 9.17 6.14
CA LYS A 23 -3.67 8.71 6.08
C LYS A 23 -4.51 9.57 5.13
N ASN A 24 -4.40 10.89 5.26
CA ASN A 24 -5.12 11.85 4.42
C ASN A 24 -4.68 11.76 2.95
N VAL A 25 -3.38 11.62 2.71
CA VAL A 25 -2.80 11.43 1.38
C VAL A 25 -3.31 10.17 0.69
N LEU A 26 -3.46 9.07 1.44
CA LEU A 26 -4.02 7.82 0.92
C LEU A 26 -5.56 7.83 0.85
N GLY A 27 -6.23 8.84 1.43
CA GLY A 27 -7.68 8.91 1.49
C GLY A 27 -8.31 7.78 2.30
N LEU A 28 -7.63 7.29 3.34
CA LEU A 28 -8.08 6.18 4.16
C LEU A 28 -8.75 6.66 5.46
N ASP A 29 -9.69 5.88 5.96
CA ASP A 29 -10.18 6.04 7.33
C ASP A 29 -9.22 5.41 8.37
N ASP A 30 -9.49 5.65 9.65
CA ASP A 30 -8.67 5.15 10.76
C ASP A 30 -8.61 3.63 10.80
N PHE A 31 -9.70 2.94 10.44
CA PHE A 31 -9.74 1.48 10.48
C PHE A 31 -8.80 0.87 9.44
N HIS A 32 -8.89 1.36 8.20
CA HIS A 32 -8.06 0.91 7.08
C HIS A 32 -6.59 1.28 7.28
N PHE A 33 -6.33 2.51 7.73
CA PHE A 33 -4.98 2.97 8.01
C PHE A 33 -4.30 2.16 9.13
N ASN A 34 -5.00 1.91 10.24
CA ASN A 34 -4.46 1.13 11.35
C ASN A 34 -4.20 -0.33 10.96
N ASN A 35 -5.08 -0.94 10.15
CA ASN A 35 -4.85 -2.28 9.62
C ASN A 35 -3.61 -2.34 8.73
N MET A 36 -3.39 -1.31 7.90
CA MET A 36 -2.22 -1.17 7.05
C MET A 36 -0.92 -1.02 7.84
N ILE A 37 -0.87 -0.09 8.79
CA ILE A 37 0.31 0.12 9.64
C ILE A 37 0.59 -1.08 10.55
N ALA A 38 -0.44 -1.83 10.94
CA ALA A 38 -0.28 -3.08 11.69
C ALA A 38 0.22 -4.26 10.83
N GLY A 39 0.33 -4.11 9.50
CA GLY A 39 0.72 -5.20 8.60
C GLY A 39 -0.34 -6.30 8.50
N LYS A 40 -1.60 -5.99 8.80
CA LYS A 40 -2.72 -6.93 8.64
C LYS A 40 -3.09 -7.06 7.16
N ARG A 41 -3.95 -8.04 6.85
CA ARG A 41 -4.50 -8.19 5.51
C ARG A 41 -5.30 -6.94 5.14
N LEU A 42 -5.00 -6.38 3.98
CA LEU A 42 -5.65 -5.16 3.49
C LEU A 42 -6.98 -5.48 2.81
N THR A 43 -7.88 -4.49 2.83
CA THR A 43 -9.06 -4.50 1.95
C THR A 43 -8.64 -4.07 0.56
N TYR A 44 -9.36 -4.54 -0.47
CA TYR A 44 -9.07 -4.20 -1.86
C TYR A 44 -8.93 -2.69 -2.10
N ASP A 45 -9.80 -1.89 -1.48
CA ASP A 45 -9.75 -0.42 -1.62
C ASP A 45 -8.47 0.19 -1.06
N THR A 46 -7.96 -0.36 0.05
CA THR A 46 -6.67 0.05 0.63
C THR A 46 -5.50 -0.35 -0.27
N GLU A 47 -5.59 -1.53 -0.90
CA GLU A 47 -4.58 -2.00 -1.86
C GLU A 47 -4.51 -1.08 -3.09
N ILE A 48 -5.67 -0.70 -3.63
CA ILE A 48 -5.75 0.22 -4.77
C ILE A 48 -5.27 1.64 -4.41
N ALA A 49 -5.62 2.15 -3.22
CA ALA A 49 -5.14 3.45 -2.76
C ALA A 49 -3.62 3.51 -2.70
N LEU A 50 -2.99 2.46 -2.16
CA LEU A 50 -1.54 2.32 -2.14
C LEU A 50 -0.95 2.24 -3.55
N LEU A 51 -1.50 1.41 -4.44
CA LEU A 51 -1.03 1.29 -5.82
C LEU A 51 -1.13 2.60 -6.61
N LYS A 52 -2.15 3.42 -6.36
CA LYS A 52 -2.32 4.73 -7.01
C LYS A 52 -1.31 5.75 -6.51
N TYR A 53 -1.05 5.74 -5.20
CA TYR A 53 -0.18 6.72 -4.56
C TYR A 53 1.30 6.41 -4.77
N PHE A 54 1.66 5.13 -4.72
CA PHE A 54 3.02 4.70 -4.92
C PHE A 54 3.31 4.52 -6.41
N THR A 55 4.39 5.14 -6.89
CA THR A 55 4.93 4.86 -8.23
C THR A 55 5.12 3.35 -8.43
N PRO A 56 5.01 2.82 -9.67
CA PRO A 56 5.06 1.38 -9.95
C PRO A 56 6.23 0.66 -9.26
N THR A 57 7.39 1.30 -9.22
CA THR A 57 8.60 0.77 -8.59
C THR A 57 8.46 0.58 -7.07
N ILE A 58 7.81 1.50 -6.35
CA ILE A 58 7.59 1.36 -4.90
C ILE A 58 6.43 0.39 -4.62
N ALA A 59 5.40 0.40 -5.48
CA ALA A 59 4.32 -0.58 -5.43
C ALA A 59 4.84 -2.02 -5.52
N GLU A 60 5.85 -2.28 -6.35
CA GLU A 60 6.53 -3.58 -6.44
C GLU A 60 7.22 -4.00 -5.13
N PHE A 61 7.76 -3.05 -4.35
CA PHE A 61 8.39 -3.35 -3.04
C PHE A 61 7.38 -3.47 -1.89
N LEU A 62 6.20 -2.88 -2.04
CA LEU A 62 5.15 -2.90 -1.03
C LEU A 62 4.43 -4.23 -0.96
N ILE A 63 4.59 -5.12 -1.95
CA ILE A 63 3.74 -6.29 -2.10
C ILE A 63 4.60 -7.55 -2.10
N ASP A 64 4.45 -8.41 -1.08
CA ASP A 64 4.82 -9.82 -1.27
C ASP A 64 3.76 -10.43 -2.20
N PHE A 65 4.12 -10.59 -3.47
CA PHE A 65 3.30 -11.31 -4.43
C PHE A 65 3.43 -12.81 -4.19
N ASP A 66 2.32 -13.46 -3.85
CA ASP A 66 2.19 -14.89 -4.01
C ASP A 66 1.82 -15.18 -5.49
N GLU A 67 2.27 -16.31 -6.07
CA GLU A 67 2.21 -16.59 -7.51
C GLU A 67 0.79 -16.48 -8.13
N LYS A 68 -0.25 -16.61 -7.30
CA LYS A 68 -1.66 -16.49 -7.69
C LYS A 68 -2.15 -15.04 -7.89
N ASP A 69 -1.47 -14.06 -7.29
CA ASP A 69 -1.85 -12.64 -7.32
C ASP A 69 -1.40 -11.91 -8.60
N PHE A 70 -0.57 -12.56 -9.44
CA PHE A 70 -0.07 -12.04 -10.73
C PHE A 70 -1.17 -11.67 -11.74
N SER A 71 -2.37 -12.25 -11.60
CA SER A 71 -3.49 -12.03 -12.52
C SER A 71 -4.05 -10.60 -12.45
N VAL A 72 -3.97 -9.94 -11.29
CA VAL A 72 -4.51 -8.59 -11.07
C VAL A 72 -3.57 -7.53 -11.62
N LEU A 73 -2.26 -7.66 -11.39
CA LEU A 73 -1.26 -6.75 -11.97
C LEU A 73 -1.24 -6.81 -13.50
N LYS A 74 -1.31 -8.02 -14.09
CA LYS A 74 -1.38 -8.18 -15.56
C LYS A 74 -2.63 -7.56 -16.19
N ARG A 75 -3.70 -7.33 -15.43
CA ARG A 75 -4.89 -6.60 -15.88
C ARG A 75 -4.72 -5.09 -15.80
N LEU A 76 -4.01 -4.59 -14.79
CA LEU A 76 -3.78 -3.15 -14.60
C LEU A 76 -2.67 -2.59 -15.51
N ALA A 77 -1.61 -3.36 -15.77
CA ALA A 77 -0.52 -2.97 -16.68
C ALA A 77 -0.87 -3.04 -18.18
N ARG A 78 -2.12 -3.42 -18.51
CA ARG A 78 -2.63 -3.56 -19.89
C ARG A 78 -3.44 -2.35 -20.36
N ILE A 79 -3.52 -1.30 -19.54
CA ILE A 79 -4.05 0.03 -19.89
C ILE A 79 -2.89 0.92 -20.32
#